data_AF-A0A0B8P839-F1
#
_entry.id   AF-A0A0B8P839-F1
#
_cell.length_a   1.000
_cell.length_b   1.000
_cell.length_c   1.000
_cell.angle_alpha   90.00
_cell.angle_beta   90.00
_cell.angle_gamma   90.00
#
_symmetry.space_group_name_H-M   'P 1'
#
loop_
_entity.id
_entity.type
_entity.pdbx_description
1 polymer ?
#
loop_
_entity_poly.entity_id
_entity_poly.type
_entity_poly.pdbx_seq_one_letter_code
_entity_poly.pdbx_strand_id
1 'polypeptide(L)'
;MPYAGVHYFSKDYVNYYTGVSQSDATVGRPAYKSDGAFAYKVGYMLVIPVTENLDVTQSTGYSYLDSNISDSPLVDSQNQWATTFGISYAF
;
A
#
# COMPACT_ATOMS: atom_id res chain seq x y z
N MET A 1 -9.83 -16.02 5.35
CA MET A 1 -10.13 -14.96 6.33
C MET A 1 -10.12 -13.62 5.60
N PRO A 2 -11.29 -13.00 5.34
CA PRO A 2 -11.36 -11.65 4.79
C PRO A 2 -10.96 -10.62 5.86
N TYR A 3 -10.46 -9.46 5.44
CA TYR A 3 -10.14 -8.35 6.31
C TYR A 3 -10.34 -7.00 5.60
N ALA A 4 -10.54 -5.95 6.40
CA ALA A 4 -10.58 -4.56 5.97
C ALA A 4 -9.82 -3.68 6.97
N GLY A 5 -9.29 -2.55 6.51
CA GLY A 5 -8.52 -1.64 7.34
C GLY A 5 -8.42 -0.24 6.76
N VAL A 6 -8.08 0.72 7.61
CA VAL A 6 -7.81 2.11 7.25
C VAL A 6 -6.48 2.51 7.84
N HIS A 7 -5.66 3.18 7.04
CA HIS A 7 -4.40 3.78 7.45
C HIS A 7 -4.50 5.29 7.29
N TYR A 8 -4.06 6.03 8.30
CA TYR A 8 -3.88 7.47 8.22
C TYR A 8 -2.39 7.78 8.20
N PHE A 9 -1.98 8.61 7.24
CA PHE A 9 -0.65 9.12 7.08
C PHE A 9 -0.64 10.61 7.43
N SER A 10 0.26 11.01 8.32
CA SER A 10 0.43 12.42 8.64
C SER A 10 0.92 13.19 7.41
N LYS A 11 0.66 14.50 7.40
CA LYS A 11 1.14 15.43 6.38
C LYS A 11 2.65 15.30 6.14
N ASP A 12 3.44 15.16 7.20
CA ASP A 12 4.90 15.06 7.08
C ASP A 12 5.31 13.77 6.40
N TYR A 13 4.64 12.65 6.70
CA TYR A 13 4.88 11.37 6.03
C TYR A 13 4.54 11.44 4.54
N VAL A 14 3.35 11.95 4.20
CA VAL A 14 2.88 12.06 2.81
C VAL A 14 3.84 12.93 2.00
N ASN A 15 4.20 14.12 2.52
CA ASN A 15 5.11 15.02 1.82
C ASN A 15 6.54 14.49 1.73
N TYR A 16 6.99 13.68 2.69
CA TYR A 16 8.32 13.07 2.63
C TYR A 16 8.44 12.06 1.49
N TYR A 17 7.42 11.22 1.27
CA TYR A 17 7.46 10.17 0.25
C TYR A 17 6.87 10.56 -1.11
N THR A 18 5.92 11.50 -1.13
CA THR A 18 5.15 11.85 -2.33
C THR A 18 5.17 13.35 -2.64
N GLY A 19 5.78 14.16 -1.77
CA GLY A 19 5.97 15.59 -2.04
C GLY A 19 7.08 15.83 -3.05
N VAL A 20 6.93 16.89 -3.83
CA VAL A 20 7.96 17.39 -4.75
C VAL A 20 8.22 18.85 -4.39
N SER A 21 9.44 19.14 -3.93
CA SER A 21 9.84 20.50 -3.58
C SER A 21 9.93 21.38 -4.84
N GLN A 22 9.84 22.70 -4.67
CA GLN A 22 9.96 23.63 -5.78
C GLN A 22 11.32 23.55 -6.48
N SER A 23 12.39 23.24 -5.75
CA SER A 23 13.74 23.06 -6.31
C SER A 23 13.90 21.74 -7.07
N ASP A 24 13.10 20.72 -6.75
CA ASP A 24 13.15 19.40 -7.39
C ASP A 24 12.12 19.25 -8.53
N ALA A 25 11.33 20.30 -8.75
CA ALA A 25 10.28 20.34 -9.76
C ALA A 25 10.87 20.44 -11.16
N THR A 26 10.31 19.66 -12.08
CA THR A 26 10.67 19.64 -13.50
C THR A 26 9.40 19.66 -14.35
N VAL A 27 9.54 19.79 -15.67
CA VAL A 27 8.39 19.78 -16.60
C VAL A 27 7.56 18.48 -16.48
N GLY A 28 8.21 17.33 -16.25
CA GLY A 28 7.54 16.04 -16.09
C GLY A 28 7.18 15.66 -14.65
N ARG A 29 7.59 16.46 -13.67
CA ARG A 29 7.34 16.22 -12.24
C ARG A 29 7.16 17.56 -11.54
N PRO A 30 5.96 18.17 -11.61
CA PRO A 30 5.71 19.48 -11.03
C PRO A 30 5.83 19.45 -9.50
N ALA A 31 6.01 20.61 -8.88
CA ALA A 31 5.99 20.74 -7.43
C ALA A 31 4.63 20.26 -6.89
N TYR A 32 4.66 19.48 -5.82
CA TYR A 32 3.47 18.88 -5.23
C TYR A 32 3.63 18.88 -3.71
N LYS A 33 2.61 19.35 -3.01
CA LYS A 33 2.55 19.33 -1.56
C LYS A 33 1.12 19.05 -1.15
N SER A 34 0.97 18.16 -0.19
CA SER A 34 -0.32 17.65 0.25
C SER A 34 -0.46 17.75 1.77
N ASP A 35 -1.65 17.44 2.27
CA ASP A 35 -1.94 17.32 3.70
C ASP A 35 -1.90 15.85 4.14
N GLY A 36 -2.47 15.54 5.31
CA GLY A 36 -2.60 14.15 5.76
C GLY A 36 -3.49 13.34 4.82
N ALA A 37 -3.22 12.06 4.70
CA ALA A 37 -3.87 11.18 3.72
C ALA A 37 -4.38 9.89 4.36
N PHE A 38 -5.42 9.32 3.79
CA PHE A 38 -5.93 8.00 4.14
C PHE A 38 -5.64 6.98 3.03
N ALA A 39 -5.44 5.73 3.45
CA ALA A 39 -5.51 4.58 2.57
C ALA A 39 -6.50 3.55 3.12
N TYR A 40 -7.36 3.05 2.26
CA TYR A 40 -8.37 2.05 2.58
C TYR A 40 -7.92 0.71 2.05
N LYS A 41 -7.90 -0.31 2.88
CA LYS A 41 -7.44 -1.66 2.52
C LYS A 41 -8.53 -2.68 2.71
N VAL A 42 -8.67 -3.57 1.74
CA VAL A 42 -9.48 -4.79 1.86
C VAL A 42 -8.69 -5.96 1.31
N GLY A 43 -8.95 -7.16 1.80
CA GLY A 43 -8.25 -8.33 1.29
C GLY A 43 -8.70 -9.61 1.94
N TYR A 44 -7.98 -10.67 1.61
CA TYR A 44 -8.18 -11.97 2.24
C TYR A 44 -6.84 -12.69 2.42
N MET A 45 -6.85 -13.66 3.32
CA MET A 45 -5.77 -14.60 3.56
C MET A 45 -6.33 -16.02 3.65
N LEU A 46 -5.69 -16.95 2.97
CA LEU A 46 -5.95 -18.38 3.00
C LEU A 46 -4.73 -19.06 3.63
N VAL A 47 -4.97 -19.95 4.59
CA VAL A 47 -3.95 -20.84 5.15
C VAL A 47 -4.45 -22.25 4.90
N ILE A 48 -3.67 -23.02 4.15
CA ILE A 48 -3.99 -24.37 3.71
C ILE A 48 -3.01 -25.32 4.38
N PRO A 49 -3.47 -26.13 5.37
CA PRO A 49 -2.62 -27.17 5.95
C PRO A 49 -2.45 -28.28 4.94
N VAL A 50 -1.24 -28.42 4.40
CA VAL A 50 -0.90 -29.45 3.41
C VAL A 50 -0.53 -30.75 4.11
N THR A 51 0.15 -30.67 5.26
CA THR A 51 0.47 -31.80 6.13
C THR A 51 0.36 -31.38 7.60
N GLU A 52 0.60 -32.29 8.56
CA GLU A 52 0.63 -31.96 9.99
C GLU A 52 1.69 -30.89 10.35
N ASN A 53 2.72 -30.75 9.52
CA ASN A 53 3.88 -29.90 9.77
C ASN A 53 4.04 -28.78 8.73
N LEU A 54 3.17 -28.70 7.72
CA LEU A 54 3.37 -27.81 6.56
C LEU A 54 2.08 -27.06 6.22
N ASP A 55 2.16 -25.73 6.30
CA ASP A 55 1.09 -24.82 5.90
C ASP A 55 1.52 -24.01 4.67
N VAL A 56 0.62 -23.87 3.70
CA VAL A 56 0.75 -22.91 2.60
C VAL A 56 -0.17 -21.73 2.86
N THR A 57 0.39 -20.53 2.85
CA THR A 57 -0.36 -19.28 3.00
C THR A 57 -0.42 -18.53 1.68
N GLN A 58 -1.60 -18.10 1.28
CA GLN A 58 -1.81 -17.13 0.21
C GLN A 58 -2.53 -15.93 0.80
N SER A 59 -2.10 -14.72 0.46
CA SER A 59 -2.89 -13.52 0.76
C SER A 59 -2.94 -12.62 -0.45
N THR A 60 -4.06 -11.92 -0.60
CA THR A 60 -4.21 -10.85 -1.59
C THR A 60 -4.94 -9.69 -0.95
N GLY A 61 -4.37 -8.50 -1.12
CA GLY A 61 -4.93 -7.26 -0.62
C GLY A 61 -5.00 -6.21 -1.72
N TYR A 62 -6.02 -5.38 -1.63
CA TYR A 62 -6.23 -4.19 -2.41
C TYR A 62 -6.20 -2.98 -1.48
N SER A 63 -5.41 -1.97 -1.82
CA SER A 63 -5.40 -0.68 -1.15
C SER A 63 -5.78 0.43 -2.11
N TYR A 64 -6.71 1.27 -1.70
CA TYR A 64 -7.08 2.52 -2.36
C TYR A 64 -6.41 3.68 -1.63
N LEU A 65 -5.57 4.43 -2.34
CA LEU A 65 -4.89 5.63 -1.86
C LEU A 65 -5.78 6.83 -2.15
N ASP A 66 -5.96 7.74 -1.18
CA ASP A 66 -6.69 8.98 -1.44
C ASP A 66 -5.91 9.92 -2.38
N SER A 67 -6.59 10.98 -2.84
CA SER A 67 -6.04 12.00 -3.72
C SER A 67 -4.82 12.73 -3.15
N ASN A 68 -4.70 12.79 -1.82
CA ASN A 68 -3.57 13.44 -1.16
C ASN A 68 -2.26 12.66 -1.35
N ILE A 69 -2.34 11.37 -1.70
CA ILE A 69 -1.20 10.56 -2.14
C ILE A 69 -1.22 10.37 -3.66
N SER A 70 -2.36 10.03 -4.26
CA SER A 70 -2.43 9.60 -5.66
C SER A 70 -2.26 10.70 -6.68
N ASP A 71 -2.53 11.97 -6.33
CA ASP A 71 -2.34 13.10 -7.26
C ASP A 71 -0.87 13.54 -7.32
N SER A 72 -0.01 12.95 -6.49
CA SER A 72 1.43 13.18 -6.57
C SER A 72 1.96 12.70 -7.93
N PRO A 73 2.81 13.48 -8.60
CA PRO A 73 3.46 13.05 -9.83
C PRO A 73 4.50 11.92 -9.61
N LEU A 74 4.70 11.49 -8.37
CA LEU A 74 5.52 10.33 -8.01
C LEU A 74 4.70 9.04 -7.86
N VAL A 75 3.37 9.13 -7.96
CA VAL A 75 2.46 8.01 -7.76
C VAL A 75 1.74 7.70 -9.07
N ASP A 76 1.99 6.51 -9.62
CA ASP A 76 1.42 6.11 -10.90
C ASP A 76 -0.05 5.66 -10.80
N SER A 77 -0.48 5.18 -9.62
CA SER A 77 -1.81 4.62 -9.43
C SER A 77 -2.33 4.81 -8.02
N GLN A 78 -3.58 5.23 -7.91
CA GLN A 78 -4.34 5.22 -6.65
C GLN A 78 -4.73 3.80 -6.19
N ASN A 79 -4.66 2.82 -7.10
CA ASN A 79 -5.10 1.44 -6.88
C ASN A 79 -3.89 0.52 -6.74
N GLN A 80 -3.71 -0.08 -5.56
CA GLN A 80 -2.55 -0.90 -5.23
C GLN A 80 -2.98 -2.34 -4.93
N TRP A 81 -2.40 -3.30 -5.64
CA TRP A 81 -2.62 -4.73 -5.42
C TRP A 81 -1.36 -5.38 -4.86
N ALA A 82 -1.51 -6.19 -3.83
CA ALA A 82 -0.42 -6.96 -3.26
C ALA A 82 -0.86 -8.40 -3.05
N THR A 83 -0.16 -9.34 -3.67
CA THR A 83 -0.37 -10.78 -3.48
C THR A 83 0.89 -11.40 -2.92
N THR A 84 0.75 -12.16 -1.84
CA THR A 84 1.85 -12.84 -1.16
C THR A 84 1.57 -14.33 -1.09
N PHE A 85 2.59 -15.14 -1.37
CA PHE A 85 2.60 -16.57 -1.15
C PHE A 85 3.67 -16.91 -0.12
N GLY A 86 3.35 -17.81 0.80
CA GLY A 86 4.24 -18.23 1.87
C GLY A 86 4.08 -19.71 2.19
N ILE A 87 5.14 -20.30 2.71
CA ILE A 87 5.18 -21.67 3.20
C ILE A 87 5.73 -21.62 4.62
N SER A 88 5.07 -22.31 5.54
CA SER A 88 5.48 -22.43 6.94
C SER A 88 5.64 -23.90 7.28
N TYR A 89 6.76 -24.26 7.90
CA TYR A 89 7.03 -25.62 8.37
C TYR A 89 7.31 -25.64 9.88
N ALA A 90 6.69 -26.56 10.61
CA ALA A 90 6.86 -26.75 12.05
C ALA A 90 7.50 -28.11 12.34
N PHE A 91 8.50 -28.15 13.22
CA PHE A 91 9.24 -29.37 13.60
C PHE A 91 8.63 -30.08 14.80
#